data_AF-A0A3D3E236-F1
#
_entry.id   AF-A0A3D3E236-F1
#
_cell.length_a   1.000
_cell.length_b   1.000
_cell.length_c   1.000
_cell.angle_alpha   90.00
_cell.angle_beta   90.00
_cell.angle_gamma   90.00
#
_symmetry.space_group_name_H-M   'P 1'
#
loop_
_entity.id
_entity.type
_entity.pdbx_description
1 polymer ?
#
loop_
_entity_poly.entity_id
_entity_poly.type
_entity_poly.pdbx_seq_one_letter_code
_entity_poly.pdbx_strand_id
1 'polypeptide(L)'
;MNTIRFVRSIHHIGQQQWNSLSTTDNPFLRFEFLAALEDCNCIDSEKQTPLLKTTPIDSGWIPSYALLENEEQIVLAIAPVFEKLHSYGEYVFDWAWADAYQRHGLQYYPKLVWAIPFTPSTGPRIISQGDQAQKLKYHQQIAEGLTAYCQQDHYSGWHCLFPNSQAQKAIGPVKGSMSRTSCQFHWFNSDASNNNFADFEHYLEKFTSRKRKNIKKERSRLLESGFSFHRKSGTEISHSDIENFYHCYQLTYAKRNSRGYLTLAFFKQLLKTMPEQLLLVQARYHNKNESSDNESRIVANALYFKDSDNLYGRYWGCLEEF
;
A
#
# COMPACT_ATOMS: atom_id res chain seq x y z
N MET A 1 10.89 32.04 1.97
CA MET A 1 11.05 30.72 2.60
C MET A 1 9.98 29.81 2.03
N ASN A 2 10.26 28.51 1.85
CA ASN A 2 9.23 27.58 1.36
C ASN A 2 8.11 27.43 2.42
N THR A 3 6.87 27.22 1.96
CA THR A 3 5.68 27.06 2.82
C THR A 3 4.98 25.75 2.52
N ILE A 4 4.17 25.26 3.47
CA ILE A 4 3.29 24.11 3.24
C ILE A 4 1.85 24.59 3.11
N ARG A 5 1.15 24.06 2.11
CA ARG A 5 -0.28 24.19 1.92
C ARG A 5 -0.94 22.81 1.91
N PHE A 6 -2.13 22.69 2.50
CA PHE A 6 -2.87 21.43 2.55
C PHE A 6 -4.05 21.44 1.57
N VAL A 7 -4.31 20.31 0.93
CA VAL A 7 -5.49 20.10 0.08
C VAL A 7 -6.21 18.79 0.43
N ARG A 8 -7.54 18.82 0.36
CA ARG A 8 -8.43 17.74 0.83
C ARG A 8 -8.77 16.68 -0.22
N SER A 9 -8.18 16.77 -1.40
CA SER A 9 -8.34 15.78 -2.47
C SER A 9 -7.16 15.83 -3.43
N ILE A 10 -6.73 14.66 -3.92
CA ILE A 10 -5.73 14.57 -4.99
C ILE A 10 -6.23 15.24 -6.28
N HIS A 11 -7.54 15.31 -6.49
CA HIS A 11 -8.14 15.96 -7.66
C HIS A 11 -7.93 17.49 -7.65
N HIS A 12 -7.76 18.10 -6.48
CA HIS A 12 -7.39 19.52 -6.36
C HIS A 12 -5.94 19.80 -6.75
N ILE A 13 -5.09 18.76 -6.77
CA ILE A 13 -3.71 18.84 -7.27
C ILE A 13 -3.71 18.64 -8.78
N GLY A 14 -4.46 17.63 -9.25
CA GLY A 14 -4.56 17.27 -10.66
C GLY A 14 -3.42 16.35 -11.14
N GLN A 15 -3.75 15.45 -12.06
CA GLN A 15 -2.82 14.41 -12.55
C GLN A 15 -1.60 15.01 -13.24
N GLN A 16 -1.75 16.10 -13.99
CA GLN A 16 -0.65 16.76 -14.70
C GLN A 16 0.40 17.30 -13.72
N GLN A 17 -0.01 17.98 -12.66
CA GLN A 17 0.88 18.52 -11.63
C GLN A 17 1.53 17.41 -10.80
N TRP A 18 0.80 16.32 -10.54
CA TRP A 18 1.36 15.14 -9.86
C TRP A 18 2.45 14.48 -10.70
N ASN A 19 2.16 14.22 -11.98
CA ASN A 19 3.06 13.53 -12.89
C ASN A 19 4.28 14.38 -13.26
N SER A 20 4.18 15.71 -13.26
CA SER A 20 5.35 16.59 -13.47
C SER A 20 6.38 16.48 -12.33
N LEU A 21 5.95 16.09 -11.13
CA LEU A 21 6.82 15.92 -9.96
C LEU A 21 7.21 14.46 -9.68
N SER A 22 6.48 13.49 -10.24
CA SER A 22 6.77 12.07 -10.00
C SER A 22 8.06 11.62 -10.72
N THR A 23 9.02 11.11 -9.96
CA THR A 23 10.26 10.50 -10.49
C THR A 23 10.40 9.03 -10.08
N THR A 24 9.32 8.40 -9.67
CA THR A 24 9.32 7.02 -9.16
C THR A 24 8.21 6.24 -9.84
N ASP A 25 8.48 4.97 -10.10
CA ASP A 25 7.53 3.98 -10.55
C ASP A 25 6.88 3.23 -9.38
N ASN A 26 7.05 3.69 -8.13
CA ASN A 26 6.38 3.12 -6.98
C ASN A 26 4.85 3.19 -7.17
N PRO A 27 4.13 2.05 -7.15
CA PRO A 27 2.72 2.00 -7.48
C PRO A 27 1.83 2.81 -6.56
N PHE A 28 2.26 2.99 -5.32
CA PHE A 28 1.46 3.62 -4.28
C PHE A 28 1.57 5.14 -4.26
N LEU A 29 2.54 5.70 -4.98
CA LEU A 29 2.68 7.14 -5.20
C LEU A 29 2.17 7.58 -6.57
N ARG A 30 1.54 6.68 -7.33
CA ARG A 30 0.86 7.07 -8.56
C ARG A 30 -0.40 7.86 -8.28
N PHE A 31 -0.66 8.86 -9.12
CA PHE A 31 -1.92 9.61 -9.08
C PHE A 31 -3.10 8.64 -9.17
N GLU A 32 -3.02 7.67 -10.09
CA GLU A 32 -4.09 6.72 -10.35
C GLU A 32 -4.45 5.87 -9.12
N PHE A 33 -3.46 5.48 -8.32
CA PHE A 33 -3.68 4.69 -7.10
C PHE A 33 -4.42 5.50 -6.02
N LEU A 34 -3.94 6.70 -5.75
CA LEU A 34 -4.52 7.58 -4.71
C LEU A 34 -5.88 8.12 -5.15
N ALA A 35 -6.05 8.48 -6.43
CA ALA A 35 -7.33 8.86 -7.00
C ALA A 35 -8.35 7.71 -6.91
N ALA A 36 -7.93 6.47 -7.20
CA ALA A 36 -8.82 5.31 -7.05
C ALA A 36 -9.27 5.10 -5.60
N LEU A 37 -8.43 5.38 -4.59
CA LEU A 37 -8.85 5.30 -3.19
C LEU A 37 -10.00 6.28 -2.89
N GLU A 38 -9.89 7.53 -3.37
CA GLU A 38 -10.92 8.55 -3.20
C GLU A 38 -12.17 8.26 -4.03
N ASP A 39 -12.02 7.94 -5.32
CA ASP A 39 -13.11 7.77 -6.29
C ASP A 39 -13.93 6.50 -6.04
N CYS A 40 -13.30 5.45 -5.49
CA CYS A 40 -13.95 4.16 -5.24
C CYS A 40 -14.37 3.96 -3.79
N ASN A 41 -14.47 5.03 -3.00
CA ASN A 41 -14.96 5.00 -1.61
C ASN A 41 -14.16 4.03 -0.72
N CYS A 42 -12.84 3.97 -0.89
CA CYS A 42 -11.96 3.22 0.01
C CYS A 42 -11.51 4.08 1.21
N ILE A 43 -11.44 5.39 1.01
CA ILE A 43 -11.15 6.38 2.05
C ILE A 43 -12.26 7.44 2.10
N ASP A 44 -12.27 8.26 3.14
CA ASP A 44 -13.18 9.39 3.21
C ASP A 44 -12.78 10.45 2.16
N SER A 45 -13.74 11.01 1.41
CA SER A 45 -13.45 11.93 0.31
C SER A 45 -14.63 12.86 0.05
N GLU A 46 -14.36 14.02 -0.54
CA GLU A 46 -15.40 15.01 -0.87
C GLU A 46 -16.36 14.51 -1.97
N LYS A 47 -15.90 13.57 -2.81
CA LYS A 47 -16.67 13.01 -3.93
C LYS A 47 -17.67 11.92 -3.52
N GLN A 48 -17.84 11.64 -2.23
CA GLN A 48 -18.75 10.61 -1.74
C GLN A 48 -20.13 10.77 -2.41
N THR A 49 -20.44 9.84 -3.30
CA THR A 49 -21.64 9.91 -4.12
C THR A 49 -22.84 9.61 -3.22
N PRO A 50 -23.93 10.41 -3.25
CA PRO A 50 -25.07 10.24 -2.32
C PRO A 50 -25.85 8.94 -2.47
N LEU A 51 -25.48 8.09 -3.43
CA LEU A 51 -26.40 7.13 -4.02
C LEU A 51 -26.75 5.93 -3.13
N LEU A 52 -26.11 5.70 -1.97
CA LEU A 52 -26.50 4.54 -1.14
C LEU A 52 -26.16 4.54 0.35
N LYS A 53 -25.64 5.62 0.97
CA LYS A 53 -25.40 5.60 2.42
C LYS A 53 -25.63 6.95 3.07
N THR A 54 -26.60 6.98 3.97
CA THR A 54 -26.74 7.99 5.03
C THR A 54 -25.69 7.84 6.14
N THR A 55 -24.66 7.00 5.93
CA THR A 55 -23.61 6.70 6.89
C THR A 55 -22.24 6.90 6.23
N PRO A 56 -21.36 7.73 6.80
CA PRO A 56 -19.99 7.91 6.33
C PRO A 56 -19.28 6.56 6.14
N ILE A 57 -18.29 6.49 5.24
CA ILE A 57 -17.45 5.29 5.08
C ILE A 57 -16.74 4.97 6.40
N ASP A 58 -16.43 6.01 7.19
CA ASP A 58 -15.69 5.94 8.46
C ASP A 58 -14.44 5.08 8.28
N SER A 59 -13.73 5.32 7.17
CA SER A 59 -12.44 4.69 6.94
C SER A 59 -11.40 5.18 7.96
N GLY A 60 -11.70 6.34 8.54
CA GLY A 60 -10.82 7.12 9.38
C GLY A 60 -9.59 7.62 8.63
N TRP A 61 -9.58 7.62 7.29
CA TRP A 61 -8.55 8.19 6.42
C TRP A 61 -9.15 9.37 5.67
N ILE A 62 -8.83 10.59 6.10
CA ILE A 62 -9.33 11.82 5.48
C ILE A 62 -8.15 12.50 4.78
N PRO A 63 -8.18 12.72 3.45
CA PRO A 63 -7.07 13.33 2.74
C PRO A 63 -6.76 14.74 3.24
N SER A 64 -5.46 15.02 3.37
CA SER A 64 -4.91 16.32 3.73
C SER A 64 -3.50 16.41 3.13
N TYR A 65 -3.40 16.32 1.81
CA TYR A 65 -2.11 16.29 1.09
C TYR A 65 -1.31 17.55 1.35
N ALA A 66 -0.05 17.41 1.75
CA ALA A 66 0.84 18.52 2.00
C ALA A 66 1.63 18.87 0.74
N LEU A 67 1.47 20.11 0.25
CA LEU A 67 2.18 20.67 -0.88
C LEU A 67 3.25 21.61 -0.35
N LEU A 68 4.51 21.34 -0.66
CA LEU A 68 5.62 22.24 -0.37
C LEU A 68 5.78 23.21 -1.54
N GLU A 69 5.66 24.50 -1.28
CA GLU A 69 5.68 25.56 -2.28
C GLU A 69 6.86 26.52 -2.06
N ASN A 70 7.40 27.09 -3.14
CA ASN A 70 8.35 28.20 -3.05
C ASN A 70 7.61 29.55 -2.87
N GLU A 71 8.35 30.64 -2.84
CA GLU A 71 7.81 32.01 -2.67
C GLU A 71 6.89 32.44 -3.84
N GLU A 72 7.04 31.82 -5.01
CA GLU A 72 6.24 32.06 -6.21
C GLU A 72 5.02 31.11 -6.31
N GLN A 73 4.71 30.36 -5.24
CA GLN A 73 3.63 29.37 -5.19
C GLN A 73 3.81 28.18 -6.15
N ILE A 74 5.04 27.93 -6.60
CA ILE A 74 5.37 26.74 -7.39
C ILE A 74 5.51 25.54 -6.46
N VAL A 75 4.76 24.47 -6.75
CA VAL A 75 4.82 23.22 -5.99
C VAL A 75 6.13 22.50 -6.27
N LEU A 76 6.94 22.31 -5.23
CA LEU A 76 8.26 21.67 -5.26
C LEU A 76 8.18 20.18 -4.92
N ALA A 77 7.30 19.81 -4.00
CA ALA A 77 7.11 18.45 -3.53
C ALA A 77 5.68 18.25 -3.00
N ILE A 78 5.20 17.02 -3.07
CA ILE A 78 3.88 16.64 -2.53
C ILE A 78 4.02 15.41 -1.66
N ALA A 79 3.47 15.46 -0.45
CA ALA A 79 3.39 14.37 0.49
C ALA A 79 1.94 13.89 0.67
N PRO A 80 1.65 12.59 0.48
CA PRO A 80 0.38 11.99 0.87
C PRO A 80 0.25 12.00 2.39
N VAL A 81 -0.52 12.95 2.90
CA VAL A 81 -0.81 13.12 4.32
C VAL A 81 -2.31 13.00 4.51
N PHE A 82 -2.71 12.34 5.59
CA PHE A 82 -4.10 12.05 5.91
C PHE A 82 -4.37 12.35 7.38
N GLU A 83 -5.53 12.89 7.69
CA GLU A 83 -6.05 12.94 9.04
C GLU A 83 -6.61 11.56 9.41
N LYS A 84 -6.23 11.08 10.59
CA LYS A 84 -6.72 9.82 11.16
C LYS A 84 -7.60 10.10 12.37
N LEU A 85 -8.78 9.48 12.37
CA LEU A 85 -9.71 9.47 13.50
C LEU A 85 -9.57 8.22 14.39
N HIS A 86 -8.85 7.20 13.90
CA HIS A 86 -8.53 5.97 14.62
C HIS A 86 -7.34 5.25 13.94
N SER A 87 -6.63 4.35 14.63
CA SER A 87 -5.48 3.62 14.04
C SER A 87 -5.81 2.48 13.07
N TYR A 88 -7.08 2.12 12.85
CA TYR A 88 -7.41 1.05 11.89
C TYR A 88 -6.91 1.39 10.48
N GLY A 89 -6.34 0.37 9.82
CA GLY A 89 -5.77 0.46 8.48
C GLY A 89 -4.33 0.99 8.41
N GLU A 90 -3.74 1.49 9.50
CA GLU A 90 -2.35 2.00 9.52
C GLU A 90 -1.29 0.89 9.52
N TYR A 91 -1.66 -0.31 9.99
CA TYR A 91 -0.75 -1.45 10.26
C TYR A 91 0.35 -1.15 11.31
N VAL A 92 0.32 0.04 11.89
CA VAL A 92 1.03 0.44 13.09
C VAL A 92 -0.05 0.97 14.03
N PHE A 93 -0.38 0.20 15.06
CA PHE A 93 -1.47 0.56 15.97
C PHE A 93 -0.94 1.39 17.13
N ASP A 94 -1.55 2.56 17.33
CA ASP A 94 -1.16 3.52 18.37
C ASP A 94 -2.10 3.46 19.58
N TRP A 95 -2.72 2.31 19.83
CA TRP A 95 -3.65 2.14 20.95
C TRP A 95 -3.04 2.50 22.30
N ALA A 96 -1.76 2.17 22.51
CA ALA A 96 -1.05 2.55 23.74
C ALA A 96 -0.87 4.08 23.89
N TRP A 97 -0.65 4.81 22.79
CA TRP A 97 -0.59 6.27 22.80
C TRP A 97 -1.96 6.87 23.03
N ALA A 98 -2.99 6.38 22.34
CA ALA A 98 -4.37 6.82 22.51
C ALA A 98 -4.86 6.62 23.95
N ASP A 99 -4.59 5.46 24.56
CA ASP A 99 -4.92 5.15 25.96
C ASP A 99 -4.16 6.08 26.93
N ALA A 100 -2.86 6.34 26.69
CA ALA A 100 -2.10 7.29 27.50
C ALA A 100 -2.69 8.71 27.45
N TYR A 101 -3.03 9.22 26.27
CA TYR A 101 -3.68 10.53 26.12
C TYR A 101 -5.01 10.58 26.87
N GLN A 102 -5.86 9.55 26.70
CA GLN A 102 -7.16 9.46 27.35
C GLN A 102 -7.03 9.45 28.89
N ARG A 103 -6.06 8.71 29.45
CA ARG A 103 -5.78 8.68 30.90
C ARG A 103 -5.36 10.04 31.45
N HIS A 104 -4.84 10.93 30.61
CA HIS A 104 -4.46 12.30 30.97
C HIS A 104 -5.51 13.35 30.54
N GLY A 105 -6.70 12.94 30.09
CA GLY A 105 -7.76 13.85 29.66
C GLY A 105 -7.46 14.59 28.35
N LEU A 106 -6.51 14.09 27.55
CA LEU A 106 -6.12 14.65 26.26
C LEU A 106 -6.76 13.84 25.11
N GLN A 107 -6.99 14.51 23.98
CA GLN A 107 -7.46 13.87 22.76
C GLN A 107 -6.27 13.44 21.89
N TYR A 108 -6.18 12.16 21.56
CA TYR A 108 -5.15 11.66 20.64
C TYR A 108 -5.56 11.79 19.17
N TYR A 109 -6.85 11.77 18.88
CA TYR A 109 -7.39 11.98 17.54
C TYR A 109 -8.09 13.36 17.46
N PRO A 110 -8.04 14.06 16.31
CA PRO A 110 -7.34 13.65 15.09
C PRO A 110 -5.81 13.75 15.22
N LYS A 111 -5.12 12.92 14.44
CA LYS A 111 -3.67 13.03 14.20
C LYS A 111 -3.41 13.07 12.71
N LEU A 112 -2.25 13.57 12.30
CA LEU A 112 -1.79 13.48 10.91
C LEU A 112 -0.97 12.22 10.69
N VAL A 113 -1.17 11.58 9.55
CA VAL A 113 -0.40 10.42 9.11
C VAL A 113 0.11 10.66 7.70
N TRP A 114 1.42 10.79 7.60
CA TRP A 114 2.18 10.84 6.36
C TRP A 114 2.48 9.41 5.89
N ALA A 115 1.56 8.84 5.12
CA ALA A 115 1.60 7.45 4.68
C ALA A 115 0.73 7.23 3.44
N ILE A 116 0.76 6.00 2.90
CA ILE A 116 -0.20 5.57 1.89
C ILE A 116 -1.33 4.79 2.60
N PRO A 117 -2.61 5.15 2.41
CA PRO A 117 -3.74 4.50 3.07
C PRO A 117 -3.75 3.01 2.81
N PHE A 118 -4.00 2.27 3.89
CA PHE A 118 -3.94 0.81 3.91
C PHE A 118 -2.74 0.35 3.09
N THR A 119 -1.48 0.69 3.37
CA THR A 119 -0.32 0.21 2.60
C THR A 119 0.96 0.16 3.47
N PRO A 120 1.27 -1.00 4.08
CA PRO A 120 2.41 -1.15 4.99
C PRO A 120 3.73 -1.43 4.28
N SER A 121 3.98 -0.76 3.16
CA SER A 121 5.21 -0.91 2.37
C SER A 121 6.12 0.28 2.54
N THR A 122 7.42 0.03 2.67
CA THR A 122 8.44 1.08 2.66
C THR A 122 8.41 1.84 1.33
N GLY A 123 8.54 3.17 1.38
CA GLY A 123 8.55 3.98 0.16
C GLY A 123 9.03 5.41 0.35
N PRO A 124 9.05 6.21 -0.73
CA PRO A 124 9.62 7.56 -0.73
C PRO A 124 8.82 8.56 0.10
N ARG A 125 7.50 8.38 0.21
CA ARG A 125 6.58 9.29 0.92
C ARG A 125 6.45 10.71 0.35
N ILE A 126 7.25 11.13 -0.61
CA ILE A 126 6.97 12.29 -1.46
C ILE A 126 7.06 11.96 -2.94
N ILE A 127 6.44 12.80 -3.76
CA ILE A 127 6.83 13.03 -5.15
C ILE A 127 7.50 14.41 -5.26
N SER A 128 8.59 14.50 -6.01
CA SER A 128 9.34 15.75 -6.23
C SER A 128 10.44 15.54 -7.28
N GLN A 129 10.79 16.59 -8.01
CA GLN A 129 11.98 16.63 -8.86
C GLN A 129 13.24 16.99 -8.06
N GLY A 130 14.39 16.92 -8.73
CA GLY A 130 15.68 17.32 -8.17
C GLY A 130 16.57 16.15 -7.74
N ASP A 131 17.80 16.48 -7.37
CA ASP A 131 18.79 15.52 -6.91
C ASP A 131 18.48 14.98 -5.49
N GLN A 132 19.32 14.07 -5.02
CA GLN A 132 19.16 13.44 -3.71
C GLN A 132 19.21 14.44 -2.54
N ALA A 133 20.05 15.48 -2.63
CA ALA A 133 20.17 16.48 -1.60
C ALA A 133 18.93 17.37 -1.55
N GLN A 134 18.41 17.76 -2.71
CA GLN A 134 17.20 18.55 -2.84
C GLN A 134 15.97 17.81 -2.31
N LYS A 135 15.84 16.53 -2.66
CA LYS A 135 14.78 15.66 -2.13
C LYS A 135 14.89 15.49 -0.61
N LEU A 136 16.10 15.32 -0.06
CA LEU A 136 16.30 15.26 1.39
C LEU A 136 15.84 16.56 2.07
N LYS A 137 16.18 17.72 1.51
CA LYS A 137 15.71 19.02 1.98
C LYS A 137 14.19 19.13 1.96
N TYR A 138 13.53 18.67 0.90
CA TYR A 138 12.07 18.71 0.81
C TYR A 138 11.38 17.85 1.87
N HIS A 139 11.87 16.64 2.15
CA HIS A 139 11.35 15.83 3.25
C HIS A 139 11.46 16.54 4.60
N GLN A 140 12.62 17.15 4.88
CA GLN A 140 12.86 17.87 6.12
C GLN A 140 11.90 19.07 6.25
N GLN A 141 11.77 19.88 5.20
CA GLN A 141 10.86 21.03 5.17
C GLN A 141 9.39 20.61 5.32
N ILE A 142 8.99 19.47 4.74
CA ILE A 142 7.65 18.92 4.93
C ILE A 142 7.41 18.54 6.39
N ALA A 143 8.35 17.83 7.02
CA ALA A 143 8.24 17.46 8.44
C ALA A 143 8.24 18.68 9.37
N GLU A 144 9.05 19.71 9.07
CA GLU A 144 9.04 20.98 9.81
C GLU A 144 7.69 21.69 9.70
N GLY A 145 7.12 21.79 8.49
CA GLY A 145 5.82 22.43 8.32
C GLY A 145 4.65 21.61 8.87
N LEU A 146 4.70 20.27 8.82
CA LEU A 146 3.75 19.40 9.54
C LEU A 146 3.82 19.63 11.06
N THR A 147 5.04 19.84 11.59
CA THR A 147 5.25 20.13 13.02
C THR A 147 4.63 21.48 13.40
N ALA A 148 4.88 22.52 12.60
CA ALA A 148 4.28 23.85 12.81
C ALA A 148 2.74 23.80 12.69
N TYR A 149 2.23 23.06 11.70
CA TYR A 149 0.80 22.90 11.47
C TYR A 149 0.10 22.18 12.64
N CYS A 150 0.68 21.10 13.17
CA CYS A 150 0.15 20.42 14.36
C CYS A 150 0.18 21.30 15.63
N GLN A 151 1.08 22.29 15.72
CA GLN A 151 1.14 23.20 16.87
C GLN A 151 0.12 24.34 16.78
N GLN A 152 -0.30 24.70 15.57
CA GLN A 152 -1.31 25.73 15.33
C GLN A 152 -2.73 25.17 15.41
N ASP A 153 -2.93 23.94 14.96
CA ASP A 153 -4.22 23.24 14.94
C ASP A 153 -4.36 22.21 16.08
N HIS A 154 -5.54 21.60 16.21
CA HIS A 154 -5.88 20.64 17.27
C HIS A 154 -5.43 19.19 16.99
N TYR A 155 -4.28 18.98 16.33
CA TYR A 155 -3.73 17.65 16.11
C TYR A 155 -2.84 17.23 17.29
N SER A 156 -2.94 15.97 17.73
CA SER A 156 -2.01 15.43 18.73
C SER A 156 -0.55 15.34 18.23
N GLY A 157 -0.37 15.33 16.91
CA GLY A 157 0.91 15.28 16.23
C GLY A 157 0.79 14.67 14.84
N TRP A 158 1.95 14.35 14.26
CA TRP A 158 2.04 13.68 12.96
C TRP A 158 2.93 12.43 13.03
N HIS A 159 2.62 11.45 12.18
CA HIS A 159 3.37 10.19 12.09
C HIS A 159 3.76 9.92 10.63
N CYS A 160 5.03 9.68 10.35
CA CYS A 160 5.46 9.16 9.04
C CYS A 160 5.62 7.63 9.10
N LEU A 161 4.78 6.90 8.36
CA LEU A 161 4.75 5.42 8.43
C LEU A 161 5.46 4.79 7.23
N PHE A 162 6.33 3.82 7.51
CA PHE A 162 7.18 3.12 6.53
C PHE A 162 7.95 4.07 5.56
N PRO A 163 8.64 5.12 6.05
CA PRO A 163 9.56 5.91 5.22
C PRO A 163 10.76 5.06 4.79
N ASN A 164 11.26 5.27 3.58
CA ASN A 164 12.55 4.72 3.13
C ASN A 164 13.73 5.40 3.87
N SER A 165 14.94 4.88 3.66
CA SER A 165 16.15 5.35 4.34
C SER A 165 16.42 6.85 4.14
N GLN A 166 16.12 7.38 2.95
CA GLN A 166 16.28 8.80 2.64
C GLN A 166 15.31 9.66 3.45
N ALA A 167 14.03 9.33 3.48
CA ALA A 167 13.02 10.01 4.27
C ALA A 167 13.34 9.93 5.77
N GLN A 168 13.75 8.76 6.27
CA GLN A 168 14.19 8.59 7.66
C GLN A 168 15.35 9.52 8.03
N LYS A 169 16.38 9.59 7.16
CA LYS A 169 17.55 10.46 7.36
C LYS A 169 17.17 11.94 7.38
N ALA A 170 16.21 12.34 6.53
CA ALA A 170 15.74 13.72 6.45
C ALA A 170 14.89 14.12 7.66
N ILE A 171 14.05 13.21 8.16
CA ILE A 171 13.08 13.47 9.22
C ILE A 171 13.73 13.47 10.60
N GLY A 172 14.66 12.54 10.87
CA GLY A 172 15.23 12.34 12.21
C GLY A 172 15.82 13.60 12.88
N PRO A 173 16.47 14.54 12.16
CA PRO A 173 16.97 15.78 12.74
C PRO A 173 15.89 16.82 13.09
N VAL A 174 14.65 16.66 12.61
CA VAL A 174 13.58 17.63 12.85
C VAL A 174 13.21 17.65 14.33
N LYS A 175 13.20 18.86 14.93
CA LYS A 175 12.93 19.05 16.36
C LYS A 175 11.58 18.46 16.75
N GLY A 176 11.58 17.61 17.77
CA GLY A 176 10.37 16.96 18.28
C GLY A 176 10.00 15.66 17.55
N SER A 177 10.71 15.30 16.48
CA SER A 177 10.54 13.99 15.85
C SER A 177 11.18 12.87 16.70
N MET A 178 10.55 11.70 16.70
CA MET A 178 11.06 10.51 17.37
C MET A 178 10.90 9.28 16.48
N SER A 179 11.95 8.45 16.41
CA SER A 179 11.91 7.20 15.66
C SER A 179 11.26 6.09 16.48
N ARG A 180 10.28 5.41 15.88
CA ARG A 180 9.74 4.15 16.39
C ARG A 180 10.20 3.00 15.51
N THR A 181 10.91 2.04 16.09
CA THR A 181 11.37 0.85 15.37
C THR A 181 10.33 -0.26 15.44
N SER A 182 10.07 -0.90 14.30
CA SER A 182 9.28 -2.13 14.21
C SER A 182 10.01 -3.14 13.33
N CYS A 183 9.68 -4.43 13.46
CA CYS A 183 10.29 -5.48 12.67
C CYS A 183 9.40 -5.82 11.46
N GLN A 184 10.01 -5.87 10.28
CA GLN A 184 9.41 -6.43 9.07
C GLN A 184 10.35 -7.49 8.51
N PHE A 185 9.77 -8.53 7.91
CA PHE A 185 10.52 -9.54 7.18
C PHE A 185 10.33 -9.30 5.69
N HIS A 186 11.42 -9.00 4.98
CA HIS A 186 11.43 -8.83 3.53
C HIS A 186 12.24 -9.96 2.91
N TRP A 187 11.78 -10.47 1.78
CA TRP A 187 12.56 -11.40 0.96
C TRP A 187 13.30 -10.59 -0.10
N PHE A 188 14.59 -10.81 -0.22
CA PHE A 188 15.44 -10.22 -1.24
C PHE A 188 15.88 -11.32 -2.22
N ASN A 189 15.91 -11.00 -3.52
CA ASN A 189 16.39 -11.93 -4.53
C ASN A 189 17.93 -12.01 -4.57
N SER A 190 18.57 -12.16 -3.41
CA SER A 190 20.02 -12.23 -3.30
C SER A 190 20.45 -13.04 -2.08
N ASP A 191 21.67 -13.58 -2.12
CA ASP A 191 22.28 -14.25 -0.98
C ASP A 191 23.00 -13.27 -0.03
N ALA A 192 23.63 -13.80 1.02
CA ALA A 192 24.36 -13.01 2.01
C ALA A 192 25.57 -12.24 1.44
N SER A 193 26.00 -12.57 0.21
CA SER A 193 27.06 -11.87 -0.52
C SER A 193 26.51 -10.93 -1.60
N ASN A 194 25.20 -10.64 -1.58
CA ASN A 194 24.49 -9.82 -2.56
C ASN A 194 24.55 -10.35 -3.99
N ASN A 195 24.73 -11.66 -4.17
CA ASN A 195 24.60 -12.28 -5.49
C ASN A 195 23.15 -12.68 -5.73
N ASN A 196 22.60 -12.30 -6.88
CA ASN A 196 21.21 -12.61 -7.21
C ASN A 196 21.01 -14.10 -7.47
N PHE A 197 19.86 -14.64 -7.05
CA PHE A 197 19.48 -15.98 -7.44
C PHE A 197 19.04 -16.00 -8.91
N ALA A 198 19.55 -16.96 -9.66
CA ALA A 198 19.22 -17.13 -11.08
C ALA A 198 17.83 -17.74 -11.26
N ASP A 199 17.46 -18.67 -10.37
CA ASP A 199 16.18 -19.34 -10.37
C ASP A 199 15.83 -19.86 -8.96
N PHE A 200 14.68 -20.53 -8.88
CA PHE A 200 14.20 -21.12 -7.63
C PHE A 200 15.11 -22.24 -7.11
N GLU A 201 15.77 -22.98 -8.00
CA GLU A 201 16.66 -24.08 -7.62
C GLU A 201 17.93 -23.55 -6.95
N HIS A 202 18.54 -22.50 -7.50
CA HIS A 202 19.66 -21.80 -6.90
C HIS A 202 19.28 -21.18 -5.55
N TYR A 203 18.08 -20.59 -5.42
CA TYR A 203 17.57 -20.12 -4.11
C TYR A 203 17.47 -21.27 -3.09
N LEU A 204 16.98 -22.44 -3.52
CA LEU A 204 16.86 -23.60 -2.66
C LEU A 204 18.21 -24.15 -2.16
N GLU A 205 19.32 -23.77 -2.79
CA GLU A 205 20.66 -24.16 -2.36
C GLU A 205 21.03 -23.62 -0.98
N LYS A 206 20.42 -22.52 -0.56
CA LYS A 206 20.65 -21.90 0.76
C LYS A 206 20.00 -22.65 1.92
N PHE A 207 19.16 -23.64 1.63
CA PHE A 207 18.55 -24.50 2.65
C PHE A 207 19.33 -25.80 2.86
N THR A 208 19.20 -26.36 4.07
CA THR A 208 19.63 -27.72 4.38
C THR A 208 18.98 -28.73 3.44
N SER A 209 19.67 -29.84 3.15
CA SER A 209 19.18 -30.88 2.23
C SER A 209 17.77 -31.37 2.58
N ARG A 210 17.47 -31.52 3.88
CA ARG A 210 16.14 -31.92 4.37
C ARG A 210 15.07 -30.88 4.03
N LYS A 211 15.32 -29.59 4.29
CA LYS A 211 14.35 -28.51 4.01
C LYS A 211 14.16 -28.32 2.51
N ARG A 212 15.24 -28.38 1.73
CA ARG A 212 15.21 -28.37 0.26
C ARG A 212 14.33 -29.50 -0.29
N LYS A 213 14.56 -30.74 0.15
CA LYS A 213 13.77 -31.91 -0.30
C LYS A 213 12.29 -31.78 0.07
N ASN A 214 11.99 -31.25 1.26
CA ASN A 214 10.61 -31.04 1.69
C ASN A 214 9.89 -30.00 0.83
N ILE A 215 10.50 -28.82 0.57
CA ILE A 215 9.89 -27.79 -0.27
C ILE A 215 9.61 -28.31 -1.68
N LYS A 216 10.57 -29.01 -2.29
CA LYS A 216 10.38 -29.64 -3.61
C LYS A 216 9.22 -30.63 -3.59
N LYS A 217 9.18 -31.51 -2.60
CA LYS A 217 8.12 -32.52 -2.45
C LYS A 217 6.73 -31.89 -2.25
N GLU A 218 6.63 -30.83 -1.44
CA GLU A 218 5.37 -30.10 -1.23
C GLU A 218 4.85 -29.49 -2.53
N ARG A 219 5.73 -28.86 -3.32
CA ARG A 219 5.36 -28.27 -4.61
C ARG A 219 4.96 -29.33 -5.65
N SER A 220 5.74 -30.42 -5.76
CA SER A 220 5.43 -31.53 -6.67
C SER A 220 4.08 -32.17 -6.34
N ARG A 221 3.78 -32.39 -5.05
CA ARG A 221 2.48 -32.94 -4.61
C ARG A 221 1.30 -32.09 -5.05
N LEU A 222 1.41 -30.76 -5.00
CA LEU A 222 0.32 -29.89 -5.46
C LEU A 222 0.07 -30.09 -6.96
N LEU A 223 1.12 -30.12 -7.78
CA LEU A 223 1.00 -30.36 -9.21
C LEU A 223 0.43 -31.77 -9.51
N GLU A 224 0.94 -32.78 -8.83
CA GLU A 224 0.45 -34.17 -8.93
C GLU A 224 -1.01 -34.30 -8.51
N SER A 225 -1.48 -33.48 -7.57
CA SER A 225 -2.86 -33.46 -7.08
C SER A 225 -3.83 -32.71 -8.02
N GLY A 226 -3.35 -32.16 -9.13
CA GLY A 226 -4.18 -31.47 -10.12
C GLY A 226 -4.21 -29.95 -9.99
N PHE A 227 -3.34 -29.35 -9.16
CA PHE A 227 -3.22 -27.89 -9.13
C PHE A 227 -2.34 -27.37 -10.26
N SER A 228 -2.75 -26.26 -10.87
CA SER A 228 -1.92 -25.44 -11.76
C SER A 228 -1.88 -23.99 -11.28
N PHE A 229 -0.82 -23.26 -11.62
CA PHE A 229 -0.63 -21.87 -11.22
C PHE A 229 -0.41 -21.01 -12.44
N HIS A 230 -1.26 -19.99 -12.62
CA HIS A 230 -1.21 -19.07 -13.74
C HIS A 230 -0.82 -17.69 -13.24
N ARG A 231 0.19 -17.08 -13.87
CA ARG A 231 0.61 -15.70 -13.61
C ARG A 231 0.09 -14.85 -14.76
N LYS A 232 -0.65 -13.79 -14.43
CA LYS A 232 -1.19 -12.81 -15.38
C LYS A 232 -0.71 -11.44 -14.97
N SER A 233 -0.06 -10.71 -15.86
CA SER A 233 0.47 -9.37 -15.61
C SER A 233 -0.18 -8.36 -16.55
N GLY A 234 -0.38 -7.13 -16.08
CA GLY A 234 -0.82 -6.08 -16.99
C GLY A 234 -2.17 -6.37 -17.63
N THR A 235 -2.21 -6.23 -18.94
CA THR A 235 -3.40 -6.44 -19.78
C THR A 235 -3.80 -7.91 -19.91
N GLU A 236 -3.00 -8.86 -19.42
CA GLU A 236 -3.39 -10.28 -19.34
C GLU A 236 -4.44 -10.54 -18.26
N ILE A 237 -4.60 -9.61 -17.31
CA ILE A 237 -5.60 -9.68 -16.25
C ILE A 237 -6.94 -9.20 -16.81
N SER A 238 -7.95 -10.06 -16.82
CA SER A 238 -9.30 -9.69 -17.26
C SER A 238 -10.14 -9.10 -16.13
N HIS A 239 -11.27 -8.46 -16.48
CA HIS A 239 -12.24 -8.01 -15.47
C HIS A 239 -12.80 -9.17 -14.62
N SER A 240 -13.05 -10.33 -15.22
CA SER A 240 -13.49 -11.53 -14.51
C SER A 240 -12.43 -12.06 -13.55
N ASP A 241 -11.15 -11.93 -13.90
CA ASP A 241 -10.07 -12.29 -12.98
C ASP A 241 -10.08 -11.42 -11.72
N ILE A 242 -10.34 -10.12 -11.85
CA ILE A 242 -10.47 -9.19 -10.71
C ILE A 242 -11.70 -9.52 -9.86
N GLU A 243 -12.82 -9.90 -10.45
CA GLU A 243 -14.03 -10.31 -9.71
C GLU A 243 -13.78 -11.59 -8.89
N ASN A 244 -13.15 -12.59 -9.51
CA ASN A 244 -12.76 -13.83 -8.83
C ASN A 244 -11.75 -13.56 -7.69
N PHE A 245 -10.75 -12.72 -7.94
CA PHE A 245 -9.82 -12.27 -6.91
C PHE A 245 -10.54 -11.54 -5.78
N TYR A 246 -11.47 -10.64 -6.08
CA TYR A 246 -12.19 -9.86 -5.07
C TYR A 246 -13.03 -10.76 -4.16
N HIS A 247 -13.60 -11.83 -4.70
CA HIS A 247 -14.29 -12.83 -3.89
C HIS A 247 -13.32 -13.50 -2.89
N CYS A 248 -12.15 -13.95 -3.35
CA CYS A 248 -11.10 -14.48 -2.46
C CYS A 248 -10.68 -13.46 -1.40
N TYR A 249 -10.48 -12.19 -1.79
CA TYR A 249 -10.13 -11.10 -0.89
C TYR A 249 -11.17 -10.91 0.21
N GLN A 250 -12.47 -10.85 -0.13
CA GLN A 250 -13.54 -10.69 0.85
C GLN A 250 -13.65 -11.90 1.78
N LEU A 251 -13.48 -13.14 1.27
CA LEU A 251 -13.51 -14.34 2.10
C LEU A 251 -12.41 -14.34 3.17
N THR A 252 -11.19 -13.87 2.84
CA THR A 252 -10.10 -13.75 3.81
C THR A 252 -10.46 -12.82 4.98
N TYR A 253 -11.16 -11.72 4.70
CA TYR A 253 -11.65 -10.81 5.75
C TYR A 253 -12.84 -11.38 6.51
N ALA A 254 -13.77 -12.04 5.82
CA ALA A 254 -14.95 -12.68 6.41
C ALA A 254 -14.57 -13.77 7.42
N LYS A 255 -13.52 -14.57 7.15
CA LYS A 255 -12.97 -15.55 8.10
C LYS A 255 -12.49 -14.92 9.42
N ARG A 256 -12.27 -13.59 9.45
CA ARG A 256 -11.89 -12.81 10.64
C ARG A 256 -13.01 -11.90 11.14
N ASN A 257 -14.25 -12.14 10.74
CA ASN A 257 -15.42 -11.32 11.07
C ASN A 257 -15.21 -9.83 10.72
N SER A 258 -14.54 -9.57 9.61
CA SER A 258 -14.23 -8.22 9.13
C SER A 258 -14.60 -8.07 7.66
N ARG A 259 -14.66 -6.82 7.17
CA ARG A 259 -14.83 -6.51 5.75
C ARG A 259 -13.54 -5.94 5.19
N GLY A 260 -13.23 -6.27 3.95
CA GLY A 260 -12.08 -5.69 3.26
C GLY A 260 -12.23 -4.17 3.08
N TYR A 261 -11.17 -3.42 3.38
CA TYR A 261 -11.11 -1.96 3.24
C TYR A 261 -11.22 -1.47 1.78
N LEU A 262 -10.83 -2.29 0.81
CA LEU A 262 -10.80 -1.93 -0.60
C LEU A 262 -12.02 -2.49 -1.32
N THR A 263 -12.59 -1.69 -2.22
CA THR A 263 -13.81 -2.06 -2.97
C THR A 263 -13.48 -2.79 -4.27
N LEU A 264 -14.46 -3.50 -4.85
CA LEU A 264 -14.30 -4.08 -6.18
C LEU A 264 -14.04 -3.00 -7.25
N ALA A 265 -14.72 -1.86 -7.12
CA ALA A 265 -14.54 -0.70 -7.99
C ALA A 265 -13.09 -0.22 -8.00
N PHE A 266 -12.44 -0.18 -6.84
CA PHE A 266 -11.03 0.17 -6.72
C PHE A 266 -10.14 -0.74 -7.56
N PHE A 267 -10.24 -2.05 -7.39
CA PHE A 267 -9.41 -2.99 -8.16
C PHE A 267 -9.71 -2.94 -9.67
N LYS A 268 -10.97 -2.76 -10.06
CA LYS A 268 -11.35 -2.57 -11.48
C LYS A 268 -10.77 -1.27 -12.05
N GLN A 269 -10.77 -0.19 -11.28
CA GLN A 269 -10.18 1.09 -11.69
C GLN A 269 -8.67 0.95 -11.88
N LEU A 270 -7.96 0.31 -10.93
CA LEU A 270 -6.51 0.07 -11.06
C LEU A 270 -6.15 -0.75 -12.30
N LEU A 271 -6.93 -1.80 -12.60
CA LEU A 271 -6.72 -2.58 -13.83
C LEU A 271 -6.83 -1.71 -15.09
N LYS A 272 -7.70 -0.70 -15.08
CA LYS A 272 -7.88 0.21 -16.21
C LYS A 272 -6.75 1.25 -16.30
N THR A 273 -6.30 1.79 -15.17
CA THR A 273 -5.48 3.01 -15.13
C THR A 273 -4.00 2.76 -14.90
N MET A 274 -3.63 1.62 -14.32
CA MET A 274 -2.24 1.23 -14.06
C MET A 274 -2.03 -0.30 -14.13
N PRO A 275 -2.53 -0.99 -15.18
CA PRO A 275 -2.44 -2.44 -15.30
C PRO A 275 -1.01 -2.96 -15.17
N GLU A 276 -0.04 -2.24 -15.72
CA GLU A 276 1.38 -2.61 -15.77
C GLU A 276 2.00 -2.83 -14.38
N GLN A 277 1.41 -2.28 -13.33
CA GLN A 277 1.85 -2.45 -11.95
C GLN A 277 1.12 -3.58 -11.22
N LEU A 278 0.25 -4.32 -11.89
CA LEU A 278 -0.49 -5.44 -11.31
C LEU A 278 0.08 -6.78 -11.79
N LEU A 279 0.19 -7.72 -10.85
CA LEU A 279 0.45 -9.13 -11.10
C LEU A 279 -0.57 -9.96 -10.33
N LEU A 280 -1.31 -10.80 -11.04
CA LEU A 280 -2.23 -11.77 -10.47
C LEU A 280 -1.66 -13.18 -10.58
N VAL A 281 -1.66 -13.91 -9.47
CA VAL A 281 -1.36 -15.35 -9.43
C VAL A 281 -2.65 -16.09 -9.10
N GLN A 282 -3.09 -16.94 -10.02
CA GLN A 282 -4.29 -17.77 -9.86
C GLN A 282 -3.89 -19.23 -9.67
N ALA A 283 -4.37 -19.84 -8.59
CA ALA A 283 -4.33 -21.29 -8.43
C ALA A 283 -5.61 -21.87 -9.02
N ARG A 284 -5.46 -22.85 -9.90
CA ARG A 284 -6.57 -23.62 -10.48
C ARG A 284 -6.46 -25.07 -10.07
N TYR A 285 -7.60 -25.73 -9.90
CA TYR A 285 -7.69 -27.14 -9.56
C TYR A 285 -8.42 -27.89 -10.66
N HIS A 286 -7.83 -28.99 -11.10
CA HIS A 286 -8.44 -29.92 -12.04
C HIS A 286 -8.76 -31.24 -11.31
N ASN A 287 -10.05 -31.56 -11.21
CA ASN A 287 -10.49 -32.81 -10.59
C ASN A 287 -10.30 -33.97 -11.57
N LYS A 288 -9.34 -34.85 -11.30
CA LYS A 288 -9.04 -36.02 -12.16
C LYS A 288 -10.19 -37.03 -12.26
N ASN A 289 -11.20 -36.94 -11.38
CA ASN A 289 -12.32 -37.86 -11.33
C ASN A 289 -13.59 -37.32 -12.01
N GLU A 290 -13.57 -36.09 -12.53
CA GLU A 290 -14.69 -35.51 -13.28
C GLU A 290 -14.49 -35.72 -14.78
N SER A 291 -15.44 -36.42 -15.40
CA SER A 291 -15.44 -36.83 -16.82
C SER A 291 -15.84 -35.72 -17.80
N SER A 292 -16.03 -34.48 -17.33
CA SER A 292 -16.23 -33.32 -18.19
C SER A 292 -14.90 -32.61 -18.43
N ASP A 293 -14.44 -32.65 -19.68
CA ASP A 293 -13.22 -32.00 -20.20
C ASP A 293 -13.17 -30.46 -20.07
N ASN A 294 -14.11 -29.81 -19.38
CA ASN A 294 -14.25 -28.36 -19.41
C ASN A 294 -13.86 -27.67 -18.09
N GLU A 295 -12.63 -27.18 -18.13
CA GLU A 295 -12.02 -26.11 -17.34
C GLU A 295 -11.64 -26.41 -15.88
N SER A 296 -10.33 -26.31 -15.61
CA SER A 296 -9.80 -26.20 -14.25
C SER A 296 -10.41 -24.98 -13.54
N ARG A 297 -11.07 -25.23 -12.40
CA ARG A 297 -11.73 -24.18 -11.61
C ARG A 297 -10.71 -23.35 -10.84
N ILE A 298 -10.96 -22.05 -10.70
CA ILE A 298 -10.14 -21.17 -9.87
C ILE A 298 -10.45 -21.44 -8.40
N VAL A 299 -9.42 -21.68 -7.59
CA VAL A 299 -9.57 -22.04 -6.16
C VAL A 299 -8.88 -21.05 -5.22
N ALA A 300 -7.91 -20.30 -5.72
CA ALA A 300 -7.28 -19.22 -4.98
C ALA A 300 -6.72 -18.15 -5.91
N ASN A 301 -6.65 -16.92 -5.40
CA ASN A 301 -6.06 -15.78 -6.10
C ASN A 301 -5.15 -15.01 -5.14
N ALA A 302 -4.05 -14.49 -5.68
CA ALA A 302 -3.18 -13.54 -5.02
C ALA A 302 -2.85 -12.39 -5.98
N LEU A 303 -3.21 -11.17 -5.60
CA LEU A 303 -2.91 -9.94 -6.33
C LEU A 303 -1.73 -9.23 -5.66
N TYR A 304 -0.76 -8.88 -6.50
CA TYR A 304 0.46 -8.17 -6.15
C TYR A 304 0.50 -6.85 -6.90
N PHE A 305 1.13 -5.86 -6.26
CA PHE A 305 1.59 -4.66 -6.93
C PHE A 305 3.08 -4.83 -7.25
N LYS A 306 3.58 -4.18 -8.29
CA LYS A 306 5.00 -4.20 -8.62
C LYS A 306 5.49 -2.85 -9.15
N ASP A 307 6.76 -2.60 -8.93
CA ASP A 307 7.55 -1.60 -9.66
C ASP A 307 8.75 -2.30 -10.34
N SER A 308 9.72 -1.53 -10.82
CA SER A 308 10.93 -2.06 -11.47
C SER A 308 11.77 -2.94 -10.55
N ASP A 309 11.74 -2.71 -9.23
CA ASP A 309 12.65 -3.33 -8.27
C ASP A 309 11.95 -4.28 -7.28
N ASN A 310 10.65 -4.13 -7.08
CA ASN A 310 9.91 -4.74 -5.97
C ASN A 310 8.62 -5.43 -6.41
N LEU A 311 8.30 -6.51 -5.69
CA LEU A 311 7.00 -7.17 -5.72
C LEU A 311 6.32 -7.04 -4.35
N TYR A 312 5.18 -6.38 -4.32
CA TYR A 312 4.40 -6.10 -3.11
C TYR A 312 3.25 -7.10 -2.99
N GLY A 313 3.44 -8.14 -2.19
CA GLY A 313 2.42 -9.14 -1.88
C GLY A 313 1.51 -8.71 -0.74
N ARG A 314 0.20 -8.61 -0.99
CA ARG A 314 -0.72 -8.17 0.07
C ARG A 314 -2.14 -8.70 0.04
N TYR A 315 -2.68 -9.00 -1.13
CA TYR A 315 -4.08 -9.39 -1.22
C TYR A 315 -4.16 -10.81 -1.75
N TRP A 316 -4.67 -11.73 -0.93
CA TRP A 316 -4.84 -13.11 -1.31
C TRP A 316 -6.04 -13.73 -0.59
N GLY A 317 -6.49 -14.86 -1.11
CA GLY A 317 -7.47 -15.71 -0.46
C GLY A 317 -7.70 -16.99 -1.25
N CYS A 318 -8.42 -17.91 -0.63
CA CYS A 318 -8.89 -19.14 -1.25
C CYS A 318 -10.41 -19.20 -1.17
N LEU A 319 -11.03 -19.84 -2.16
CA LEU A 319 -12.47 -20.11 -2.18
C LEU A 319 -12.82 -21.37 -1.37
N GLU A 320 -11.85 -22.25 -1.16
CA GLU A 320 -12.04 -23.58 -0.59
C GLU A 320 -10.93 -23.94 0.40
N GLU A 321 -11.21 -24.96 1.22
CA GLU A 321 -10.27 -25.58 2.14
C GLU A 321 -9.82 -26.91 1.54
N PHE A 322 -8.51 -27.14 1.48
CA PHE A 322 -7.86 -28.31 0.86
C PHE A 322 -6.94 -29.01 1.83
#